data_AF-A0A0Q0J5D6-F1
#
_entry.id   AF-A0A0Q0J5D6-F1
#
_cell.length_a   1.000
_cell.length_b   1.000
_cell.length_c   1.000
_cell.angle_alpha   90.00
_cell.angle_beta   90.00
_cell.angle_gamma   90.00
#
_symmetry.space_group_name_H-M   'P 1'
#
loop_
_entity.id
_entity.type
_entity.pdbx_description
1 polymer ?
#
loop_
_entity_poly.entity_id
_entity_poly.type
_entity_poly.pdbx_seq_one_letter_code
_entity_poly.pdbx_strand_id
1 'polypeptide(L)'
;MKISLQLLTSFAIIAVIGGCNTVADKSSNTNVSNLPNWVLNPHVTDGIAATDCVKFSGNLSVDKKLATANSRLALAQQIETRVEGLEKTYSERIDSNDDTTVGTTFSSVSKQLTKQKLQGSRLIKSDIINISGKDHFCVMTALEPNQTKSLFDDILKQSKRLVNPADEKFLYQEFKADKAEKNLDEEIKKLTN
;
A
#
# COMPACT_ATOMS: atom_id res chain seq x y z
N MET A 1 84.79 4.03 25.87
CA MET A 1 85.61 4.11 24.65
C MET A 1 84.91 3.25 23.58
N LYS A 2 84.24 3.91 22.62
CA LYS A 2 84.46 3.80 21.15
C LYS A 2 83.84 2.53 20.51
N ILE A 3 83.19 2.52 19.36
CA ILE A 3 82.94 3.51 18.30
C ILE A 3 81.85 2.94 17.37
N SER A 4 81.16 3.86 16.69
CA SER A 4 80.18 3.79 15.60
C SER A 4 80.47 2.84 14.42
N LEU A 5 79.40 2.47 13.69
CA LEU A 5 79.43 2.23 12.23
C LEU A 5 78.01 2.46 11.64
N GLN A 6 77.70 3.70 11.22
CA GLN A 6 77.68 4.24 9.84
C GLN A 6 76.44 3.91 9.00
N LEU A 7 75.84 5.00 8.49
CA LEU A 7 74.78 5.06 7.48
C LEU A 7 75.25 4.55 6.11
N LEU A 8 74.33 3.97 5.33
CA LEU A 8 74.26 4.20 3.89
C LEU A 8 72.85 3.92 3.35
N THR A 9 72.43 4.85 2.52
CA THR A 9 71.11 5.09 1.91
C THR A 9 70.82 4.19 0.70
N SER A 10 69.57 3.72 0.53
CA SER A 10 68.91 3.75 -0.77
C SER A 10 67.40 3.57 -0.73
N PHE A 11 66.80 4.31 -1.65
CA PHE A 11 65.41 4.56 -1.97
C PHE A 11 64.68 3.29 -2.46
N ALA A 12 63.47 3.02 -1.95
CA ALA A 12 62.42 2.34 -2.71
C ALA A 12 61.05 2.71 -2.13
N ILE A 13 60.41 3.68 -2.78
CA ILE A 13 58.99 3.99 -2.62
C ILE A 13 58.22 2.79 -3.17
N ILE A 14 57.46 2.10 -2.33
CA ILE A 14 56.36 1.24 -2.76
C ILE A 14 55.11 1.67 -1.98
N ALA A 15 54.30 2.47 -2.64
CA ALA A 15 52.90 2.66 -2.29
C ALA A 15 52.10 1.53 -2.94
N VAL A 16 51.49 0.64 -2.15
CA VAL A 16 50.34 -0.16 -2.62
C VAL A 16 49.31 -0.31 -1.50
N ILE A 17 48.29 0.56 -1.57
CA ILE A 17 46.85 0.35 -1.42
C ILE A 17 46.35 -0.47 -0.20
N GLY A 18 45.56 0.20 0.64
CA GLY A 18 44.86 -0.39 1.78
C GLY A 18 43.92 -1.53 1.36
N GLY A 19 44.15 -2.70 1.97
CA GLY A 19 43.19 -3.80 1.98
C GLY A 19 42.00 -3.43 2.86
N CYS A 20 40.94 -2.91 2.25
CA CYS A 20 39.62 -3.00 2.85
C CYS A 20 39.23 -4.49 2.82
N ASN A 21 39.10 -5.10 4.00
CA ASN A 21 38.49 -6.41 4.12
C ASN A 21 37.05 -6.30 3.61
N THR A 22 36.83 -6.67 2.36
CA THR A 22 35.50 -6.87 1.83
C THR A 22 34.91 -8.06 2.57
N VAL A 23 34.08 -7.77 3.58
CA VAL A 23 33.05 -8.70 4.00
C VAL A 23 32.32 -9.08 2.73
N ALA A 24 32.38 -10.37 2.38
CA ALA A 24 31.59 -10.90 1.30
C ALA A 24 30.13 -10.66 1.65
N ASP A 25 29.59 -9.54 1.17
CA ASP A 25 28.17 -9.31 1.12
C ASP A 25 27.61 -10.46 0.29
N LYS A 26 27.05 -11.45 0.98
CA LYS A 26 26.01 -12.28 0.42
C LYS A 26 24.87 -11.32 0.10
N SER A 27 24.99 -10.67 -1.05
CA SER A 27 23.88 -10.03 -1.74
C SER A 27 22.87 -11.15 -1.96
N SER A 28 21.96 -11.28 -1.01
CA SER A 28 20.70 -11.95 -1.25
C SER A 28 19.98 -11.09 -2.27
N ASN A 29 20.25 -11.36 -3.55
CA ASN A 29 19.33 -11.05 -4.64
C ASN A 29 18.03 -11.80 -4.34
N THR A 30 17.28 -11.30 -3.38
CA THR A 30 15.88 -11.66 -3.26
C THR A 30 15.23 -10.97 -4.44
N ASN A 31 15.05 -11.74 -5.51
CA ASN A 31 14.29 -11.31 -6.65
C ASN A 31 12.85 -11.03 -6.21
N VAL A 32 12.54 -9.76 -5.89
CA VAL A 32 11.15 -9.26 -5.82
C VAL A 32 10.42 -9.53 -7.14
N SER A 33 11.17 -9.73 -8.23
CA SER A 33 10.73 -10.10 -9.58
C SER A 33 9.85 -11.36 -9.69
N ASN A 34 9.76 -12.23 -8.69
CA ASN A 34 8.97 -13.48 -8.77
C ASN A 34 7.67 -13.47 -7.95
N LEU A 35 7.29 -12.35 -7.35
CA LEU A 35 6.06 -12.29 -6.55
C LEU A 35 4.83 -12.19 -7.47
N PRO A 36 3.74 -12.94 -7.18
CA PRO A 36 2.52 -12.83 -7.96
C PRO A 36 1.96 -11.40 -7.95
N ASN A 37 1.47 -10.94 -9.11
CA ASN A 37 0.91 -9.60 -9.24
C ASN A 37 -0.22 -9.31 -8.25
N TRP A 38 -1.03 -10.29 -7.87
CA TRP A 38 -2.12 -10.08 -6.91
C TRP A 38 -1.63 -9.74 -5.49
N VAL A 39 -0.37 -10.07 -5.17
CA VAL A 39 0.28 -9.68 -3.91
C VAL A 39 0.79 -8.25 -3.98
N LEU A 40 1.43 -7.89 -5.09
CA LEU A 40 2.05 -6.56 -5.27
C LEU A 40 1.00 -5.48 -5.57
N ASN A 41 0.08 -5.79 -6.47
CA ASN A 41 -0.94 -4.90 -7.02
C ASN A 41 -2.31 -5.60 -6.94
N PRO A 42 -2.91 -5.71 -5.74
CA PRO A 42 -4.21 -6.34 -5.57
C PRO A 42 -5.30 -5.54 -6.31
N HIS A 43 -5.97 -6.17 -7.27
CA HIS A 43 -7.02 -5.55 -8.06
C HIS A 43 -8.18 -6.51 -8.31
N VAL A 44 -9.40 -5.96 -8.32
CA VAL A 44 -10.61 -6.61 -8.80
C VAL A 44 -11.43 -5.60 -9.60
N THR A 45 -11.94 -6.01 -10.77
CA THR A 45 -12.72 -5.12 -11.63
C THR A 45 -13.93 -4.56 -10.87
N ASP A 46 -14.08 -3.24 -10.89
CA ASP A 46 -15.17 -2.49 -10.25
C ASP A 46 -15.34 -2.71 -8.74
N GLY A 47 -14.35 -3.30 -8.07
CA GLY A 47 -14.33 -3.47 -6.62
C GLY A 47 -13.08 -2.87 -5.99
N ILE A 48 -12.85 -3.24 -4.74
CA ILE A 48 -11.69 -2.79 -3.95
C ILE A 48 -11.04 -4.04 -3.36
N ALA A 49 -9.73 -4.19 -3.51
CA ALA A 49 -9.01 -5.36 -3.07
C ALA A 49 -7.73 -4.98 -2.34
N ALA A 50 -7.40 -5.73 -1.31
CA ALA A 50 -6.15 -5.58 -0.58
C ALA A 50 -5.54 -6.94 -0.28
N THR A 51 -4.22 -7.01 -0.33
CA THR A 51 -3.45 -8.19 0.05
C THR A 51 -2.64 -7.91 1.31
N ASP A 52 -2.56 -8.90 2.19
CA ASP A 52 -1.60 -8.92 3.28
C ASP A 52 -0.99 -10.32 3.43
N CYS A 53 0.21 -10.38 4.00
CA CYS A 53 1.00 -11.59 4.14
C CYS A 53 1.58 -11.68 5.55
N VAL A 54 1.51 -12.87 6.14
CA VAL A 54 2.14 -13.15 7.43
C VAL A 54 3.20 -14.23 7.25
N LYS A 55 4.29 -14.15 8.01
CA LYS A 55 5.31 -15.20 7.99
C LYS A 55 4.66 -16.54 8.33
N PHE A 56 4.93 -17.56 7.53
CA PHE A 56 4.36 -18.89 7.73
C PHE A 56 4.94 -19.51 9.01
N SER A 57 4.05 -19.89 9.93
CA SER A 57 4.42 -20.49 11.22
C SER A 57 4.47 -22.02 11.17
N GLY A 58 3.98 -22.62 10.09
CA GLY A 58 3.72 -24.06 9.98
C GLY A 58 2.27 -24.44 10.30
N ASN A 59 1.47 -23.53 10.88
CA ASN A 59 0.05 -23.75 11.13
C ASN A 59 -0.82 -22.98 10.14
N LEU A 60 -1.19 -23.66 9.06
CA LEU A 60 -2.01 -23.09 7.98
C LEU A 60 -3.30 -22.43 8.46
N SER A 61 -4.00 -23.02 9.44
CA SER A 61 -5.26 -22.45 9.92
C SER A 61 -5.06 -21.15 10.69
N VAL A 62 -3.98 -21.04 11.46
CA VAL A 62 -3.67 -19.82 12.21
C VAL A 62 -3.20 -18.74 11.26
N ASP A 63 -2.25 -19.07 10.39
CA ASP A 63 -1.66 -18.14 9.42
C ASP A 63 -2.73 -17.59 8.47
N LYS A 64 -3.63 -18.44 7.97
CA LYS A 64 -4.76 -18.01 7.15
C LYS A 64 -5.66 -17.03 7.86
N LYS A 65 -6.02 -17.29 9.12
CA LYS A 65 -6.90 -16.40 9.90
C LYS A 65 -6.24 -15.04 10.13
N LEU A 66 -4.95 -15.05 10.48
CA LEU A 66 -4.19 -13.83 10.72
C LEU A 66 -4.01 -13.00 9.45
N ALA A 67 -3.54 -13.60 8.36
CA ALA A 67 -3.40 -12.92 7.07
C ALA A 67 -4.74 -12.39 6.54
N THR A 68 -5.83 -13.14 6.73
CA THR A 68 -7.17 -12.65 6.36
C THR A 68 -7.58 -11.44 7.19
N ALA A 69 -7.29 -11.42 8.49
CA ALA A 69 -7.59 -10.29 9.35
C ALA A 69 -6.79 -9.04 8.95
N ASN A 70 -5.48 -9.20 8.69
CA ASN A 70 -4.64 -8.11 8.23
C ASN A 70 -5.06 -7.60 6.84
N SER A 71 -5.37 -8.49 5.91
CA SER A 71 -5.86 -8.12 4.57
C SER A 71 -7.18 -7.33 4.65
N ARG A 72 -8.08 -7.68 5.57
CA ARG A 72 -9.29 -6.88 5.84
C ARG A 72 -9.01 -5.52 6.45
N LEU A 73 -7.98 -5.42 7.30
CA LEU A 73 -7.52 -4.15 7.84
C LEU A 73 -6.95 -3.26 6.73
N ALA A 74 -6.13 -3.82 5.84
CA ALA A 74 -5.61 -3.12 4.67
C ALA A 74 -6.74 -2.68 3.73
N LEU A 75 -7.75 -3.53 3.50
CA LEU A 75 -8.95 -3.19 2.73
C LEU A 75 -9.72 -2.03 3.38
N ALA A 76 -9.85 -2.04 4.71
CA ALA A 76 -10.47 -0.94 5.46
C ALA A 76 -9.77 0.39 5.19
N GLN A 77 -8.45 0.40 5.31
CA GLN A 77 -7.62 1.59 5.10
C GLN A 77 -7.74 2.11 3.68
N GLN A 78 -7.75 1.23 2.67
CA GLN A 78 -7.98 1.64 1.28
C GLN A 78 -9.35 2.31 1.10
N ILE A 79 -10.40 1.73 1.68
CA ILE A 79 -11.75 2.31 1.62
C ILE A 79 -11.77 3.68 2.30
N GLU A 80 -11.16 3.81 3.49
CA GLU A 80 -11.08 5.09 4.21
C GLU A 80 -10.39 6.17 3.37
N THR A 81 -9.24 5.87 2.75
CA THR A 81 -8.55 6.81 1.85
C THR A 81 -9.41 7.21 0.63
N ARG A 82 -10.17 6.27 0.07
CA ARG A 82 -11.08 6.54 -1.06
C ARG A 82 -12.27 7.40 -0.64
N VAL A 83 -12.79 7.20 0.57
CA VAL A 83 -13.82 8.05 1.18
C VAL A 83 -13.29 9.47 1.39
N GLU A 84 -12.09 9.64 1.93
CA GLU A 84 -11.47 10.95 2.10
C GLU A 84 -11.28 11.66 0.76
N GLY A 85 -10.89 10.91 -0.28
CA GLY A 85 -10.84 11.43 -1.64
C GLY A 85 -12.19 11.86 -2.19
N LEU A 86 -13.21 11.02 -2.01
CA LEU A 86 -14.59 11.33 -2.35
C LEU A 86 -15.09 12.59 -1.64
N GLU A 87 -14.77 12.76 -0.36
CA GLU A 87 -15.14 13.94 0.42
C GLU A 87 -14.52 15.22 -0.15
N LYS A 88 -13.21 15.19 -0.42
CA LYS A 88 -12.48 16.31 -1.02
C LYS A 88 -13.08 16.69 -2.37
N THR A 89 -13.32 15.70 -3.23
CA THR A 89 -13.92 15.92 -4.55
C THR A 89 -15.33 16.49 -4.46
N TYR A 90 -16.15 16.02 -3.52
CA TYR A 90 -17.46 16.58 -3.28
C TYR A 90 -17.36 18.06 -2.88
N SER A 91 -16.49 18.39 -1.92
CA SER A 91 -16.29 19.77 -1.48
C SER A 91 -15.81 20.68 -2.62
N GLU A 92 -14.86 20.23 -3.43
CA GLU A 92 -14.33 21.06 -4.52
C GLU A 92 -15.31 21.28 -5.68
N ARG A 93 -16.19 20.32 -5.95
CA ARG A 93 -17.04 20.33 -7.17
C ARG A 93 -18.50 20.69 -6.94
N ILE A 94 -19.04 20.34 -5.78
CA ILE A 94 -20.47 20.43 -5.51
C ILE A 94 -20.74 21.50 -4.45
N ASP A 95 -19.88 21.57 -3.43
CA ASP A 95 -20.08 22.48 -2.30
C ASP A 95 -19.08 23.64 -2.32
N SER A 96 -19.40 24.68 -3.10
CA SER A 96 -18.61 25.91 -3.11
C SER A 96 -18.83 26.80 -1.87
N ASN A 97 -19.64 26.35 -0.90
CA ASN A 97 -19.99 27.13 0.29
C ASN A 97 -19.26 26.61 1.54
N ASP A 98 -18.77 27.56 2.32
CA ASP A 98 -17.74 27.48 3.37
C ASP A 98 -18.13 26.71 4.65
N ASP A 99 -19.02 25.71 4.59
CA ASP A 99 -19.52 25.02 5.79
C ASP A 99 -18.65 23.82 6.18
N THR A 100 -17.52 24.13 6.80
CA THR A 100 -16.54 23.21 7.40
C THR A 100 -17.15 22.18 8.37
N THR A 101 -18.37 22.41 8.87
CA THR A 101 -19.10 21.52 9.79
C THR A 101 -19.57 20.21 9.11
N VAL A 102 -19.76 20.22 7.78
CA VAL A 102 -20.30 19.08 7.02
C VAL A 102 -19.23 17.98 6.79
N GLY A 103 -17.94 18.33 6.78
CA GLY A 103 -16.86 17.38 6.54
C GLY A 103 -16.62 16.40 7.70
N THR A 104 -16.62 16.89 8.94
CA THR A 104 -16.37 16.05 10.13
C THR A 104 -17.44 14.98 10.36
N THR A 105 -18.69 15.27 10.01
CA THR A 105 -19.80 14.31 10.09
C THR A 105 -19.67 13.24 8.99
N PHE A 106 -19.24 13.63 7.78
CA PHE A 106 -19.05 12.71 6.66
C PHE A 106 -17.97 11.66 6.94
N SER A 107 -16.80 12.10 7.40
CA SER A 107 -15.70 11.19 7.74
C SER A 107 -16.10 10.18 8.82
N SER A 108 -16.80 10.63 9.87
CA SER A 108 -17.23 9.78 10.98
C SER A 108 -18.24 8.71 10.57
N VAL A 109 -19.26 9.11 9.80
CA VAL A 109 -20.28 8.22 9.24
C VAL A 109 -19.65 7.19 8.29
N SER A 110 -18.74 7.65 7.45
CA SER A 110 -18.08 6.79 6.46
C SER A 110 -17.19 5.75 7.12
N LYS A 111 -16.44 6.11 8.18
CA LYS A 111 -15.66 5.14 8.98
C LYS A 111 -16.56 4.07 9.60
N GLN A 112 -17.71 4.46 10.14
CA GLN A 112 -18.67 3.51 10.68
C GLN A 112 -19.22 2.55 9.61
N LEU A 113 -19.59 3.08 8.44
CA LEU A 113 -20.09 2.30 7.31
C LEU A 113 -19.04 1.35 6.76
N THR A 114 -17.80 1.80 6.59
CA THR A 114 -16.66 0.97 6.19
C THR A 114 -16.52 -0.21 7.14
N LYS A 115 -16.52 0.03 8.45
CA LYS A 115 -16.45 -1.03 9.46
C LYS A 115 -17.60 -2.03 9.36
N GLN A 116 -18.82 -1.58 9.09
CA GLN A 116 -19.99 -2.44 8.91
C GLN A 116 -19.90 -3.27 7.63
N LYS A 117 -19.48 -2.67 6.51
CA LYS A 117 -19.45 -3.33 5.19
C LYS A 117 -18.24 -4.25 4.99
N LEU A 118 -17.16 -4.07 5.75
CA LEU A 118 -16.02 -5.01 5.76
C LEU A 118 -16.42 -6.44 6.17
N GLN A 119 -17.55 -6.62 6.87
CA GLN A 119 -18.10 -7.96 7.12
C GLN A 119 -18.49 -8.68 5.81
N GLY A 120 -18.82 -7.93 4.75
CA GLY A 120 -19.12 -8.46 3.42
C GLY A 120 -17.87 -8.84 2.60
N SER A 121 -16.68 -8.39 3.02
CA SER A 121 -15.42 -8.67 2.32
C SER A 121 -15.11 -10.17 2.28
N ARG A 122 -14.74 -10.65 1.09
CA ARG A 122 -14.45 -12.05 0.83
C ARG A 122 -12.96 -12.27 0.62
N LEU A 123 -12.46 -13.39 1.13
CA LEU A 123 -11.17 -13.92 0.70
C LEU A 123 -11.35 -14.46 -0.71
N ILE A 124 -10.61 -13.91 -1.67
CA ILE A 124 -10.70 -14.29 -3.09
C ILE A 124 -9.44 -15.01 -3.59
N LYS A 125 -8.30 -14.83 -2.91
CA LYS A 125 -7.07 -15.61 -3.13
C LYS A 125 -6.33 -15.85 -1.83
N SER A 126 -5.60 -16.95 -1.75
CA SER A 126 -4.63 -17.22 -0.69
C SER A 126 -3.58 -18.21 -1.16
N ASP A 127 -2.32 -18.01 -0.78
CA ASP A 127 -1.22 -18.92 -1.13
C ASP A 127 -0.04 -18.79 -0.16
N ILE A 128 0.84 -19.79 -0.14
CA ILE A 128 2.16 -19.70 0.50
C ILE A 128 3.16 -19.18 -0.53
N ILE A 129 3.76 -18.03 -0.23
CA ILE A 129 4.64 -17.31 -1.15
C ILE A 129 5.98 -17.08 -0.47
N ASN A 130 7.07 -17.40 -1.17
CA ASN A 130 8.41 -17.14 -0.68
C ASN A 130 8.77 -15.66 -0.93
N ILE A 131 8.96 -14.91 0.16
CA ILE A 131 9.38 -13.51 0.14
C ILE A 131 10.70 -13.45 0.90
N SER A 132 11.79 -13.07 0.21
CA SER A 132 13.11 -12.94 0.84
C SER A 132 13.63 -14.21 1.49
N GLY A 133 13.44 -15.36 0.80
CA GLY A 133 13.90 -16.67 1.27
C GLY A 133 13.09 -17.21 2.44
N LYS A 134 11.95 -16.60 2.78
CA LYS A 134 11.06 -17.02 3.87
C LYS A 134 9.64 -17.19 3.35
N ASP A 135 9.00 -18.26 3.77
CA ASP A 135 7.61 -18.52 3.40
C ASP A 135 6.66 -17.61 4.18
N HIS A 136 5.69 -17.07 3.46
CA HIS A 136 4.62 -16.24 4.00
C HIS A 136 3.29 -16.77 3.50
N PHE A 137 2.28 -16.82 4.36
CA PHE A 137 0.92 -17.05 3.96
C PHE A 137 0.28 -15.71 3.57
N CYS A 138 -0.01 -15.54 2.30
CA CYS A 138 -0.61 -14.34 1.73
C CYS A 138 -2.09 -14.54 1.47
N VAL A 139 -2.88 -13.49 1.70
CA VAL A 139 -4.33 -13.48 1.47
C VAL A 139 -4.72 -12.19 0.76
N MET A 140 -5.52 -12.32 -0.29
CA MET A 140 -6.22 -11.20 -0.91
C MET A 140 -7.69 -11.23 -0.52
N THR A 141 -8.16 -10.13 0.04
CA THR A 141 -9.58 -9.90 0.28
C THR A 141 -10.10 -8.81 -0.64
N ALA A 142 -11.39 -8.87 -0.94
CA ALA A 142 -12.05 -7.88 -1.77
C ALA A 142 -13.47 -7.56 -1.32
N LEU A 143 -13.86 -6.34 -1.65
CA LEU A 143 -15.24 -5.88 -1.71
C LEU A 143 -15.69 -5.95 -3.19
N GLU A 144 -16.56 -6.92 -3.50
CA GLU A 144 -17.08 -7.15 -4.85
C GLU A 144 -17.88 -5.94 -5.38
N PRO A 145 -18.10 -5.80 -6.70
CA PRO A 145 -18.70 -4.61 -7.30
C PRO A 145 -20.03 -4.16 -6.68
N ASN A 146 -20.94 -5.11 -6.45
CA ASN A 146 -22.25 -4.81 -5.84
C ASN A 146 -22.12 -4.28 -4.42
N GLN A 147 -21.16 -4.80 -3.65
CA GLN A 147 -20.93 -4.35 -2.28
C GLN A 147 -20.22 -3.00 -2.25
N THR A 148 -19.31 -2.75 -3.21
CA THR A 148 -18.64 -1.46 -3.41
C THR A 148 -19.64 -0.37 -3.78
N LYS A 149 -20.57 -0.63 -4.72
CA LYS A 149 -21.67 0.31 -5.04
C LYS A 149 -22.60 0.51 -3.84
N SER A 150 -23.00 -0.55 -3.14
CA SER A 150 -23.84 -0.43 -1.94
C SER A 150 -23.18 0.42 -0.85
N LEU A 151 -21.87 0.28 -0.62
CA LEU A 151 -21.14 1.09 0.35
C LEU A 151 -21.15 2.56 -0.07
N PHE A 152 -20.87 2.85 -1.34
CA PHE A 152 -20.93 4.21 -1.88
C PHE A 152 -22.31 4.85 -1.70
N ASP A 153 -23.38 4.10 -2.03
CA ASP A 153 -24.76 4.56 -1.89
C ASP A 153 -25.12 4.87 -0.43
N ASP A 154 -24.69 4.00 0.49
CA ASP A 154 -24.90 4.20 1.92
C ASP A 154 -24.15 5.43 2.44
N ILE A 155 -22.93 5.67 1.96
CA ILE A 155 -22.15 6.88 2.30
C ILE A 155 -22.89 8.13 1.84
N LEU A 156 -23.33 8.19 0.58
CA LEU A 156 -24.09 9.34 0.07
C LEU A 156 -25.39 9.54 0.84
N LYS A 157 -26.16 8.48 1.05
CA LYS A 157 -27.44 8.54 1.77
C LYS A 157 -27.28 9.04 3.21
N GLN A 158 -26.30 8.51 3.94
CA GLN A 158 -26.08 8.90 5.34
C GLN A 158 -25.45 10.30 5.48
N SER A 159 -24.71 10.74 4.47
CA SER A 159 -24.20 12.12 4.42
C SER A 159 -25.29 13.19 4.24
N LYS A 160 -26.51 12.79 3.84
CA LYS A 160 -27.65 13.69 3.53
C LYS A 160 -27.32 14.74 2.46
N ARG A 161 -26.32 14.48 1.62
CA ARG A 161 -25.89 15.38 0.55
C ARG A 161 -26.82 15.27 -0.65
N LEU A 162 -27.15 16.40 -1.26
CA LEU A 162 -27.89 16.44 -2.53
C LEU A 162 -26.86 16.36 -3.67
N VAL A 163 -27.00 15.35 -4.52
CA VAL A 163 -26.10 15.10 -5.65
C VAL A 163 -26.95 14.88 -6.89
N ASN A 164 -26.66 15.59 -7.98
CA ASN A 164 -27.34 15.32 -9.25
C ASN A 164 -26.76 14.05 -9.92
N PRO A 165 -27.45 13.45 -10.91
CA PRO A 165 -27.01 12.20 -11.51
C PRO A 165 -25.62 12.24 -12.18
N ALA A 166 -25.21 13.39 -12.71
CA ALA A 166 -23.91 13.54 -13.36
C ALA A 166 -22.77 13.53 -12.31
N ASP A 167 -22.97 14.26 -11.22
CA ASP A 167 -22.04 14.31 -10.10
C ASP A 167 -21.95 12.98 -9.36
N GLU A 168 -23.07 12.28 -9.17
CA GLU A 168 -23.06 10.95 -8.55
C GLU A 168 -22.19 9.97 -9.34
N LYS A 169 -22.33 9.99 -10.68
CA LYS A 169 -21.50 9.16 -11.56
C LYS A 169 -20.03 9.48 -11.40
N PHE A 170 -19.67 10.77 -11.34
CA PHE A 170 -18.28 11.20 -11.16
C PHE A 170 -17.71 10.78 -9.80
N LEU A 171 -18.44 11.07 -8.73
CA LEU A 171 -18.11 10.68 -7.36
C LEU A 171 -17.91 9.17 -7.24
N TYR A 172 -18.74 8.36 -7.90
CA TYR A 172 -18.58 6.92 -7.89
C TYR A 172 -17.30 6.47 -8.62
N GLN A 173 -16.94 7.10 -9.73
CA GLN A 173 -15.65 6.81 -10.38
C GLN A 173 -14.47 7.20 -9.49
N GLU A 174 -14.57 8.31 -8.77
CA GLU A 174 -13.52 8.73 -7.85
C GLU A 174 -13.40 7.78 -6.65
N PHE A 175 -14.53 7.32 -6.09
CA PHE A 175 -14.53 6.33 -5.02
C PHE A 175 -13.90 4.98 -5.44
N LYS A 176 -14.16 4.55 -6.69
CA LYS A 176 -13.53 3.36 -7.28
C LYS A 176 -12.07 3.57 -7.69
N ALA A 177 -11.60 4.80 -7.82
CA ALA A 177 -10.23 5.06 -8.24
C ALA A 177 -9.24 4.61 -7.16
N ASP A 178 -8.17 3.96 -7.57
CA ASP A 178 -7.01 3.83 -6.70
C ASP A 178 -6.20 5.12 -6.75
N LYS A 179 -6.24 5.88 -5.65
CA LYS A 179 -5.49 7.13 -5.54
C LYS A 179 -3.98 6.90 -5.53
N ALA A 180 -3.50 5.73 -5.09
CA ALA A 180 -2.08 5.44 -5.08
C ALA A 180 -1.52 5.42 -6.51
N GLU A 181 -2.21 4.77 -7.44
CA GLU A 181 -1.83 4.72 -8.86
C GLU A 181 -1.96 6.10 -9.52
N LYS A 182 -3.09 6.80 -9.34
CA LYS A 182 -3.27 8.14 -9.93
C LYS A 182 -2.24 9.15 -9.44
N ASN A 183 -1.96 9.21 -8.14
CA ASN A 183 -0.98 10.15 -7.59
C ASN A 183 0.44 9.82 -8.06
N LEU A 184 0.79 8.53 -8.19
CA LEU A 184 2.09 8.12 -8.71
C LEU A 184 2.24 8.49 -10.19
N ASP A 185 1.21 8.24 -11.01
CA ASP A 185 1.19 8.58 -12.44
C ASP A 185 1.26 10.10 -12.67
N GLU A 186 0.55 10.87 -11.86
CA GLU A 186 0.61 12.34 -11.89
C GLU A 186 1.98 12.86 -11.47
N GLU A 187 2.59 12.29 -10.43
CA GLU A 187 3.91 12.69 -9.98
C GLU A 187 5.02 12.29 -10.98
N ILE A 188 4.93 11.08 -11.57
CA ILE A 188 5.81 10.66 -12.67
C ILE A 188 5.71 11.65 -13.83
N LYS A 189 4.49 12.02 -14.25
CA LYS A 189 4.28 13.01 -15.32
C LYS A 189 4.89 14.38 -15.00
N LYS A 190 4.83 14.85 -13.74
CA LYS A 190 5.49 16.09 -13.32
C LYS A 190 7.01 15.99 -13.33
N LEU A 191 7.57 14.81 -13.07
CA LEU A 191 9.02 14.59 -13.04
C LEU A 191 9.60 14.33 -14.44
N THR A 192 8.79 13.92 -15.41
CA THR A 192 9.21 13.68 -16.80
C THR A 192 8.91 14.81 -17.78
N ASN A 193 8.28 15.90 -17.33
CA ASN A 193 8.01 17.10 -18.12
C ASN A 193 8.80 18.31 -17.61
#